data_AF-A0A967F475-F1
#
_entry.id   AF-A0A967F475-F1
#
_cell.length_a   1.000
_cell.length_b   1.000
_cell.length_c   1.000
_cell.angle_alpha   90.00
_cell.angle_beta   90.00
_cell.angle_gamma   90.00
#
_symmetry.space_group_name_H-M   'P 1'
#
loop_
_entity.id
_entity.type
_entity.pdbx_description
1 polymer ?
#
loop_
_entity_poly.entity_id
_entity_poly.type
_entity_poly.pdbx_seq_one_letter_code
_entity_poly.pdbx_strand_id
1 'polypeptide(L)' 'MSERRPRSFYFLAAFFALFVLFLYGPIVTIGILSFQGPSGGLTFPMNGVSLHWFFDLF' A
#
# COMPACT_ATOMS: atom_id res chain seq x y z
N MET A 1 20.61 -26.36 16.40
CA MET A 1 20.48 -25.28 17.40
C MET A 1 19.41 -24.32 16.92
N SER A 2 18.30 -24.19 17.65
CA SER A 2 17.32 -23.14 17.37
C SER A 2 17.82 -21.87 18.05
N GLU A 3 18.59 -21.05 17.33
CA GLU A 3 18.95 -19.72 17.79
C GLU A 3 17.68 -18.88 17.87
N ARG A 4 17.22 -18.62 19.10
CA ARG A 4 16.12 -17.66 19.32
C ARG A 4 16.62 -16.28 18.94
N ARG A 5 15.96 -15.67 17.94
CA ARG A 5 16.22 -14.28 17.57
C ARG A 5 16.06 -13.38 18.80
N PRO A 6 16.97 -12.41 19.01
CA PRO A 6 16.90 -11.52 20.16
C PRO A 6 15.62 -10.68 20.10
N ARG A 7 15.09 -10.26 21.25
CA ARG A 7 13.85 -9.44 21.30
C ARG A 7 13.99 -8.14 20.50
N SER A 8 15.18 -7.54 20.50
CA SER A 8 15.51 -6.35 19.71
C SER A 8 15.26 -6.54 18.21
N PHE A 9 15.47 -7.75 17.67
CA PHE A 9 15.17 -8.06 16.28
C PHE A 9 13.70 -7.81 15.96
N TYR A 10 12.78 -8.29 16.80
CA TYR A 10 11.34 -8.13 16.55
C TYR A 10 10.91 -6.66 16.65
N PHE A 11 11.44 -5.91 17.62
CA PHE A 11 11.17 -4.48 17.72
C PHE A 11 11.68 -3.71 16.50
N LEU A 12 12.92 -3.98 16.07
CA LEU A 12 13.51 -3.30 14.93
C LEU A 12 12.81 -3.70 13.62
N ALA A 13 12.41 -4.97 13.48
CA ALA A 13 11.62 -5.45 12.35
C ALA A 13 10.24 -4.78 12.30
N ALA A 14 9.56 -4.63 13.44
CA ALA A 14 8.27 -3.94 13.50
C ALA A 14 8.40 -2.46 13.15
N PHE A 15 9.42 -1.78 13.70
CA PHE A 15 9.70 -0.38 13.36
C PHE A 15 10.02 -0.22 11.87
N PHE A 16 10.87 -1.08 11.33
CA PHE A 16 11.22 -1.06 9.90
C PHE A 16 10.01 -1.34 9.01
N ALA A 17 9.16 -2.31 9.36
CA ALA A 17 7.93 -2.58 8.63
C ALA A 17 6.95 -1.40 8.65
N LEU A 18 6.80 -0.74 9.81
CA LEU A 18 6.00 0.48 9.93
C LEU A 18 6.58 1.62 9.09
N PHE A 19 7.90 1.77 9.09
CA PHE A 19 8.62 2.75 8.27
C PHE A 19 8.36 2.51 6.78
N VAL A 20 8.48 1.26 6.30
CA VAL A 20 8.18 0.90 4.91
C VAL A 20 6.71 1.14 4.59
N LEU A 21 5.79 0.76 5.47
CA LEU A 21 4.36 0.99 5.28
C LEU A 21 4.05 2.49 5.15
N PHE A 22 4.65 3.33 5.98
CA PHE A 22 4.46 4.78 5.91
C PHE A 22 5.10 5.37 4.65
N LEU A 23 6.31 4.93 4.30
CA LEU A 23 7.03 5.38 3.11
C LEU A 23 6.27 5.07 1.82
N TYR A 24 5.74 3.85 1.70
CA TYR A 24 5.02 3.39 0.50
C TYR A 24 3.51 3.57 0.59
N GLY A 25 2.97 3.95 1.75
CA GLY A 25 1.52 4.15 1.96
C GLY A 25 0.87 5.07 0.92
N PRO A 26 1.45 6.25 0.61
CA PRO A 26 0.96 7.11 -0.46
C PRO A 26 0.96 6.44 -1.83
N ILE A 27 2.02 5.69 -2.16
CA ILE A 27 2.14 4.96 -3.44
C ILE A 27 1.09 3.86 -3.53
N VAL A 28 0.90 3.09 -2.44
CA VAL A 28 -0.14 2.05 -2.36
C VAL A 28 -1.52 2.68 -2.49
N THR A 29 -1.76 3.84 -1.88
CA THR A 29 -3.03 4.57 -1.96
C THR A 29 -3.31 4.99 -3.40
N ILE A 30 -2.35 5.63 -4.07
CA ILE A 30 -2.49 6.04 -5.48
C ILE A 30 -2.67 4.80 -6.38
N GLY A 31 -1.92 3.73 -6.12
CA GLY A 31 -2.06 2.46 -6.84
C GLY A 31 -3.46 1.87 -6.71
N ILE A 32 -4.06 1.87 -5.52
CA ILE A 32 -5.44 1.42 -5.31
C ILE A 32 -6.42 2.36 -6.02
N LEU A 33 -6.27 3.68 -5.84
CA LEU A 33 -7.16 4.68 -6.47
C LEU A 33 -7.08 4.65 -8.00
N SER A 34 -5.99 4.15 -8.60
CA SER A 34 -5.89 3.98 -10.06
C SER A 34 -6.91 3.00 -10.64
N PHE A 35 -7.46 2.10 -9.82
CA PHE A 35 -8.57 1.20 -10.20
C PHE A 35 -9.94 1.88 -10.10
N GLN A 36 -10.03 3.19 -9.96
CA GLN A 36 -11.31 3.89 -10.01
C GLN A 36 -11.73 4.22 -11.44
N GLY A 37 -13.03 4.42 -11.65
CA GLY A 37 -13.55 5.00 -12.90
C GLY A 37 -13.63 6.53 -12.86
N PRO A 38 -14.21 7.16 -13.89
CA PRO A 38 -14.40 8.61 -13.98
C PRO A 38 -15.23 9.22 -12.83
N SER A 39 -16.08 8.42 -12.19
CA SER A 39 -16.87 8.80 -11.02
C SER A 39 -16.12 8.63 -9.69
N GLY A 40 -14.85 8.21 -9.72
CA GLY A 40 -14.01 8.02 -8.53
C GLY A 40 -13.51 9.31 -7.90
N GLY A 41 -13.18 9.27 -6.61
CA GLY A 41 -12.66 10.41 -5.86
C GLY A 41 -11.15 10.33 -5.62
N LEU A 42 -10.50 11.47 -5.41
CA LEU A 42 -9.04 11.56 -5.24
C LEU A 42 -8.52 11.04 -3.89
N THR A 43 -9.40 10.61 -2.98
CA THR A 43 -9.05 10.22 -1.62
C THR A 43 -9.55 8.81 -1.30
N PHE A 44 -8.88 8.15 -0.36
CA PHE A 44 -9.34 6.89 0.22
C PHE A 44 -10.47 7.15 1.24
N PRO A 45 -11.48 6.28 1.37
CA PRO A 45 -11.69 5.00 0.68
C PRO A 45 -12.18 5.16 -0.76
N MET A 46 -11.82 4.18 -1.59
CA MET A 46 -12.14 4.17 -3.01
C MET A 46 -13.63 3.95 -3.30
N ASN A 47 -14.17 4.66 -4.29
CA ASN A 47 -15.54 4.48 -4.79
C ASN A 47 -15.58 3.55 -6.02
N GLY A 48 -15.80 2.26 -5.79
CA GLY A 48 -15.92 1.24 -6.85
C GLY A 48 -14.58 0.79 -7.46
N VAL A 49 -14.63 -0.21 -8.35
CA VAL A 49 -13.46 -0.77 -9.05
C VAL A 49 -13.74 -0.76 -10.55
N SER A 50 -12.77 -0.33 -11.35
CA SER A 50 -12.84 -0.13 -12.79
C SER A 50 -11.45 -0.29 -13.42
N LEU A 51 -11.43 -0.74 -14.67
CA LEU A 51 -10.24 -0.76 -15.52
C LEU A 51 -10.28 0.31 -16.61
N HIS A 52 -11.23 1.25 -16.54
CA HIS A 52 -11.45 2.29 -17.56
C HIS A 52 -10.14 3.00 -17.97
N TRP A 53 -9.39 3.52 -16.99
CA TRP A 53 -8.13 4.22 -17.27
C TRP A 53 -7.03 3.30 -17.81
N PHE A 54 -7.04 2.02 -17.47
CA PHE A 54 -6.07 1.06 -18.01
C PHE A 54 -6.34 0.76 -19.49
N PHE A 55 -7.60 0.75 -19.92
CA PHE A 55 -7.94 0.65 -21.35
C PHE A 55 -7.55 1.88 -22.16
N ASP A 56 -7.56 3.07 -21.56
CA ASP A 56 -7.09 4.29 -22.22
C ASP A 56 -5.55 4.39 -22.26
N LEU A 57 -4.87 3.71 -21.33
CA LEU A 57 -3.41 3.75 -21.18
C LEU A 57 -2.66 2.80 -22.13
N PHE A 58 -3.25 1.66 -22.49
CA PHE A 58 -2.65 0.59 -23.29
C PHE A 58 -3.36 0.41 -24.62
#